data_AF-A0A151R2I2-F1
#
_entry.id   AF-A0A151R2I2-F1
#
_cell.length_a   1.000
_cell.length_b   1.000
_cell.length_c   1.000
_cell.angle_alpha   90.00
_cell.angle_beta   90.00
_cell.angle_gamma   90.00
#
_symmetry.space_group_name_H-M   'P 1'
#
loop_
_entity.id
_entity.type
_entity.pdbx_description
1 polymer ?
#
loop_
_entity_poly.entity_id
_entity_poly.type
_entity_poly.pdbx_seq_one_letter_code
_entity_poly.pdbx_strand_id
1 'polypeptide(L)'
;MQSEYTALMNNNTWSLVDLPPHRHTVGCKWVFSIKENVDGSINRYKARLVAKGFHQQQGLDFTETFSPVIKLVTIRIILTLAITNHWDIQQIDVNNAFLNGHLTEDIYMEQPPGFEVSNKKLVCKLNRALYGLKQAPFAPVWICAQQV
;
A
#
# COMPACT_ATOMS: atom_id res chain seq x y z
N MET A 1 -13.93 -8.49 -3.27
CA MET A 1 -12.76 -9.17 -2.68
C MET A 1 -11.92 -9.85 -3.75
N GLN A 2 -12.52 -10.72 -4.57
CA GLN A 2 -11.79 -11.46 -5.61
C GLN A 2 -10.94 -10.57 -6.54
N SER A 3 -11.50 -9.48 -7.05
CA SER A 3 -10.77 -8.57 -7.95
C SER A 3 -9.53 -7.95 -7.30
N GLU A 4 -9.63 -7.53 -6.04
CA GLU A 4 -8.48 -7.03 -5.27
C GLU A 4 -7.47 -8.15 -5.01
N TYR A 5 -7.92 -9.33 -4.62
CA TYR A 5 -7.04 -10.49 -4.40
C TYR A 5 -6.26 -10.85 -5.67
N THR A 6 -6.92 -10.93 -6.82
CA THR A 6 -6.28 -11.18 -8.12
C THR A 6 -5.27 -10.08 -8.44
N ALA A 7 -5.59 -8.80 -8.18
CA ALA A 7 -4.63 -7.71 -8.37
C ALA A 7 -3.39 -7.87 -7.48
N LEU A 8 -3.56 -8.29 -6.22
CA LEU A 8 -2.44 -8.54 -5.30
C LEU A 8 -1.56 -9.70 -5.79
N MET A 9 -2.16 -10.77 -6.32
CA MET A 9 -1.45 -11.90 -6.91
C MET A 9 -0.67 -11.50 -8.15
N ASN A 10 -1.30 -10.74 -9.07
CA ASN A 10 -0.65 -10.29 -10.29
C ASN A 10 0.56 -9.38 -10.02
N ASN A 11 0.54 -8.62 -8.92
CA ASN A 11 1.66 -7.78 -8.49
C ASN A 11 2.71 -8.55 -7.68
N ASN A 12 2.57 -9.86 -7.52
CA ASN A 12 3.45 -10.71 -6.69
C ASN A 12 3.63 -10.13 -5.28
N THR A 13 2.54 -9.61 -4.70
CA THR A 13 2.59 -8.83 -3.45
C THR A 13 3.21 -9.63 -2.31
N TRP A 14 3.04 -10.95 -2.30
CA TRP A 14 3.66 -11.83 -1.32
C TRP A 14 3.99 -13.21 -1.91
N SER A 15 4.81 -13.94 -1.17
CA SER A 15 5.12 -15.35 -1.39
C SER A 15 4.73 -16.17 -0.16
N LEU A 16 4.16 -17.36 -0.36
CA LEU A 16 3.82 -18.26 0.74
C LEU A 16 5.07 -18.99 1.24
N VAL A 17 5.35 -18.89 2.54
CA VAL A 17 6.52 -19.50 3.19
C VAL A 17 6.14 -20.00 4.60
N ASP A 18 6.95 -20.90 5.15
CA ASP A 18 6.88 -21.19 6.58
C ASP A 18 7.37 -19.99 7.40
N LEU A 19 6.74 -19.74 8.55
CA LEU A 19 7.16 -18.67 9.44
C LEU A 19 8.56 -19.00 10.00
N PRO A 20 9.58 -18.16 9.80
CA PRO A 20 10.89 -18.40 10.37
C PRO A 20 10.85 -18.37 11.90
N PRO A 21 11.75 -19.10 12.57
CA PRO A 21 11.85 -19.03 14.02
C PRO A 21 12.15 -17.60 14.47
N HIS A 22 11.55 -17.18 15.59
CA HIS A 22 11.72 -15.84 16.18
C HIS A 22 11.17 -14.67 15.34
N ARG A 23 10.33 -14.93 14.34
CA ARG A 23 9.56 -13.89 13.63
C ARG A 23 8.10 -13.89 14.07
N HIS A 24 7.48 -12.72 14.02
CA HIS A 24 6.06 -12.53 14.30
C HIS A 24 5.29 -12.27 13.01
N THR A 25 4.02 -12.67 12.99
CA THR A 25 3.10 -12.41 11.88
C THR A 25 2.27 -11.16 12.15
N VAL A 26 2.14 -10.33 11.13
CA VAL A 26 1.21 -9.20 11.11
C VAL A 26 -0.14 -9.71 10.62
N GLY A 27 -1.18 -9.57 11.44
CA GLY A 27 -2.53 -9.91 10.98
C GLY A 27 -3.01 -8.98 9.86
N CYS A 28 -4.03 -9.39 9.10
CA CYS A 28 -4.66 -8.56 8.08
C CYS A 28 -6.19 -8.55 8.21
N LYS A 29 -6.86 -7.64 7.50
CA LYS A 29 -8.32 -7.57 7.42
C LYS A 29 -8.79 -6.98 6.09
N TRP A 30 -9.99 -7.36 5.68
CA TRP A 30 -10.67 -6.72 4.56
C TRP A 30 -11.40 -5.45 5.04
N VAL A 31 -11.20 -4.35 4.32
CA VAL A 31 -11.92 -3.10 4.52
C VAL A 31 -12.83 -2.87 3.32
N PHE A 32 -14.12 -2.68 3.60
CA PHE A 32 -15.16 -2.49 2.59
C PHE A 32 -15.59 -1.03 2.55
N SER A 33 -15.83 -0.52 1.36
CA SER A 33 -16.33 0.84 1.13
C SER A 33 -17.28 0.81 -0.06
N ILE A 34 -18.39 1.52 0.08
CA ILE A 34 -19.34 1.76 -1.01
C ILE A 34 -18.96 3.11 -1.63
N LYS A 35 -18.83 3.13 -2.96
CA LYS A 35 -18.70 4.36 -3.73
C LYS A 35 -20.06 4.66 -4.34
N GLU A 36 -20.58 5.82 -4.00
CA GLU A 36 -21.86 6.34 -4.49
C GLU A 36 -21.58 7.39 -5.57
N ASN A 37 -22.52 7.49 -6.51
CA ASN A 37 -22.59 8.56 -7.49
C ASN A 37 -23.18 9.81 -6.84
N VAL A 38 -23.10 10.95 -7.54
CA VAL A 38 -23.66 12.23 -7.07
C VAL A 38 -25.17 12.17 -6.84
N ASP A 39 -25.86 11.29 -7.57
CA ASP A 39 -27.30 11.03 -7.45
C ASP A 39 -27.66 10.08 -6.29
N GLY A 40 -26.68 9.60 -5.52
CA GLY A 40 -26.86 8.65 -4.42
C GLY A 40 -26.98 7.18 -4.87
N SER A 41 -26.91 6.88 -6.17
CA SER A 41 -26.87 5.50 -6.65
C SER A 41 -25.52 4.84 -6.37
N ILE A 42 -25.51 3.51 -6.18
CA ILE A 42 -24.27 2.77 -5.91
C ILE A 42 -23.46 2.67 -7.21
N ASN A 43 -22.30 3.33 -7.24
CA ASN A 43 -21.34 3.20 -8.33
C ASN A 43 -20.57 1.88 -8.24
N ARG A 44 -19.96 1.62 -7.07
CA ARG A 44 -19.05 0.48 -6.91
C ARG A 44 -18.88 0.03 -5.46
N TYR A 45 -18.88 -1.29 -5.26
CA TYR A 45 -18.39 -1.91 -4.03
C TYR A 45 -16.87 -2.08 -4.10
N LYS A 46 -16.16 -1.49 -3.16
CA LYS A 46 -14.70 -1.57 -3.04
C LYS A 46 -14.32 -2.41 -1.82
N ALA A 47 -13.38 -3.34 -2.01
CA ALA A 47 -12.74 -4.09 -0.94
C ALA A 47 -11.24 -3.89 -1.05
N ARG A 48 -10.56 -3.66 0.09
CA ARG A 48 -9.10 -3.58 0.16
C ARG A 48 -8.60 -4.51 1.25
N LEU A 49 -7.48 -5.19 0.99
CA LEU A 49 -6.75 -5.91 2.02
C LEU A 49 -5.85 -4.92 2.75
N VAL A 50 -5.93 -4.91 4.09
CA VAL A 50 -5.17 -3.98 4.93
C VAL A 50 -4.45 -4.77 6.01
N ALA A 51 -3.14 -4.55 6.12
CA ALA A 51 -2.31 -5.09 7.18
C ALA A 51 -2.60 -4.36 8.50
N LYS A 52 -2.59 -5.08 9.61
CA LYS A 52 -2.77 -4.54 10.95
C LYS A 52 -1.42 -4.00 11.45
N GLY A 53 -0.92 -2.91 10.87
CA GLY A 53 0.40 -2.36 11.22
C GLY A 53 0.55 -1.87 12.66
N PHE A 54 -0.53 -1.79 13.44
CA PHE A 54 -0.44 -1.58 14.89
C PHE A 54 0.15 -2.78 15.64
N HIS A 55 0.20 -3.97 15.03
CA HIS A 55 0.93 -5.13 15.55
C HIS A 55 2.42 -5.14 15.19
N GLN A 56 2.90 -4.20 14.35
CA GLN A 56 4.32 -4.14 13.98
C GLN A 56 5.18 -3.58 15.11
N GLN A 57 6.38 -4.14 15.27
CA GLN A 57 7.38 -3.72 16.24
C GLN A 57 8.49 -2.90 15.59
N GLN A 58 8.80 -1.73 16.17
CA GLN A 58 9.90 -0.88 15.72
C GLN A 58 11.24 -1.59 15.97
N GLY A 59 12.16 -1.51 15.00
CA GLY A 59 13.45 -2.17 15.02
C GLY A 59 13.44 -3.63 14.52
N LEU A 60 12.26 -4.24 14.34
CA LEU A 60 12.11 -5.56 13.73
C LEU A 60 11.36 -5.52 12.40
N ASP A 61 10.18 -4.89 12.40
CA ASP A 61 9.28 -4.84 11.23
C ASP A 61 9.35 -3.53 10.47
N PHE A 62 9.85 -2.47 11.12
CA PHE A 62 10.13 -1.17 10.50
C PHE A 62 11.15 -0.41 11.32
N THR A 63 11.95 0.41 10.65
CA THR A 63 12.92 1.33 11.27
C THR A 63 12.39 2.76 11.31
N GLU A 64 11.89 3.25 10.18
CA GLU A 64 11.35 4.59 10.02
C GLU A 64 9.88 4.58 9.58
N THR A 65 9.14 5.62 9.97
CA THR A 65 7.72 5.82 9.58
C THR A 65 7.48 7.17 8.91
N PHE A 66 8.54 7.82 8.43
CA PHE A 66 8.43 9.17 7.89
C PHE A 66 7.65 9.15 6.57
N SER A 67 6.55 9.91 6.52
CA SER A 67 5.81 10.16 5.28
C SER A 67 6.20 11.56 4.79
N PRO A 68 6.82 11.70 3.62
CA PRO A 68 7.15 13.01 3.08
C PRO A 68 5.85 13.69 2.63
N VAL A 69 5.36 14.62 3.46
CA VAL A 69 4.19 15.44 3.14
C VAL A 69 4.68 16.77 2.61
N ILE A 70 4.39 17.04 1.34
CA ILE A 70 4.68 18.35 0.73
C ILE A 70 3.78 19.41 1.38
N LYS A 71 4.37 20.52 1.81
CA LYS A 71 3.62 21.65 2.38
C LYS A 71 2.83 22.36 1.28
N LEU A 72 1.63 22.82 1.60
CA LEU A 72 0.78 23.57 0.66
C LEU A 72 1.47 24.82 0.11
N VAL A 73 2.33 25.46 0.90
CA VAL A 73 3.13 26.63 0.47
C VAL A 73 4.04 26.26 -0.71
N THR A 74 4.72 25.13 -0.65
CA THR A 74 5.59 24.64 -1.74
C THR A 74 4.78 24.38 -3.01
N ILE A 75 3.61 23.74 -2.89
CA ILE A 75 2.71 23.48 -4.03
C ILE A 75 2.29 24.81 -4.67
N ARG A 76 1.88 25.81 -3.87
CA ARG A 76 1.50 27.13 -4.38
C ARG A 76 2.64 27.81 -5.12
N ILE A 77 3.86 27.78 -4.58
CA ILE A 77 5.03 28.38 -5.23
C ILE A 77 5.28 27.72 -6.61
N ILE A 78 5.26 26.39 -6.67
CA ILE A 78 5.47 25.66 -7.94
C ILE A 78 4.37 26.01 -8.96
N LEU A 79 3.11 26.03 -8.54
CA LEU A 79 1.99 26.39 -9.42
C LEU A 79 2.08 27.84 -9.90
N THR A 80 2.45 28.78 -9.03
CA THR A 80 2.66 30.18 -9.41
C THR A 80 3.78 30.29 -10.45
N LEU A 81 4.91 29.60 -10.25
CA LEU A 81 6.00 29.58 -11.22
C LEU A 81 5.57 28.99 -12.56
N ALA A 82 4.81 27.88 -12.55
CA ALA A 82 4.31 27.28 -13.77
C ALA A 82 3.40 28.25 -14.54
N ILE A 83 2.50 28.96 -13.86
CA ILE A 83 1.63 29.96 -14.49
C ILE A 83 2.45 31.15 -15.03
N THR A 84 3.40 31.68 -14.26
CA THR A 84 4.23 32.83 -14.67
C THR A 84 5.11 32.52 -15.87
N ASN A 85 5.59 31.27 -15.99
CA ASN A 85 6.46 30.84 -17.08
C ASN A 85 5.71 30.12 -18.21
N HIS A 86 4.38 30.07 -18.16
CA HIS A 86 3.53 29.36 -19.13
C HIS A 86 3.92 27.87 -19.30
N TRP A 87 4.24 27.19 -18.21
CA TRP A 87 4.51 25.75 -18.21
C TRP A 87 3.22 24.94 -18.14
N ASP A 88 3.16 23.88 -18.94
CA ASP A 88 2.09 22.91 -18.88
C ASP A 88 2.18 22.09 -17.58
N ILE A 89 1.04 21.88 -16.93
CA ILE A 89 0.92 21.06 -15.72
C ILE A 89 0.17 19.78 -16.08
N GLN A 90 0.77 18.65 -15.74
CA GLN A 90 0.15 17.33 -15.88
C GLN A 90 -0.01 16.67 -14.51
N GLN A 91 -1.12 15.99 -14.31
CA GLN A 91 -1.40 15.21 -13.11
C GLN A 91 -1.54 13.74 -13.47
N ILE A 92 -0.82 12.89 -12.75
CA ILE A 92 -0.87 11.44 -12.91
C ILE A 92 -1.41 10.85 -11.61
N ASP A 93 -2.49 10.08 -11.70
CA ASP A 93 -3.00 9.27 -10.59
C ASP A 93 -2.51 7.83 -10.75
N VAL A 94 -1.67 7.38 -9.82
CA VAL A 94 -1.07 6.04 -9.87
C VAL A 94 -1.97 5.05 -9.13
N ASN A 95 -2.59 4.17 -9.90
CA ASN A 95 -3.34 3.05 -9.33
C ASN A 95 -2.43 2.14 -8.50
N ASN A 96 -2.89 1.75 -7.31
CA ASN A 96 -2.18 0.84 -6.41
C ASN A 96 -0.76 1.28 -6.04
N ALA A 97 -0.54 2.60 -5.86
CA ALA A 97 0.78 3.18 -5.58
C ALA A 97 1.59 2.44 -4.49
N PHE A 98 0.94 1.91 -3.46
CA PHE A 98 1.59 1.11 -2.41
C PHE A 98 2.19 -0.20 -2.92
N LEU A 99 1.51 -0.91 -3.84
CA LEU A 99 1.97 -2.20 -4.36
C LEU A 99 3.21 -2.08 -5.24
N ASN A 100 3.53 -0.88 -5.73
CA ASN A 100 4.76 -0.64 -6.47
C ASN A 100 5.96 -0.49 -5.52
N GLY A 101 5.69 -0.09 -4.28
CA GLY A 101 6.73 0.18 -3.29
C GLY A 101 7.46 -1.08 -2.84
N HIS A 102 8.80 -1.01 -2.84
CA HIS A 102 9.64 -2.07 -2.30
C HIS A 102 9.71 -1.99 -0.76
N LEU A 103 9.73 -3.16 -0.11
CA LEU A 103 9.97 -3.28 1.32
C LEU A 103 11.45 -3.58 1.56
N THR A 104 12.07 -2.84 2.48
CA THR A 104 13.45 -3.10 2.91
C THR A 104 13.50 -4.23 3.93
N GLU A 105 12.52 -4.25 4.84
CA GLU A 105 12.39 -5.26 5.90
C GLU A 105 11.54 -6.46 5.45
N ASP A 106 11.92 -7.65 5.94
CA ASP A 106 11.15 -8.87 5.77
C ASP A 106 9.93 -8.87 6.72
N ILE A 107 8.74 -8.75 6.14
CA ILE A 107 7.48 -8.73 6.88
C ILE A 107 6.65 -9.96 6.54
N TYR A 108 6.20 -10.65 7.57
CA TYR A 108 5.35 -11.83 7.46
C TYR A 108 3.93 -11.45 7.86
N MET A 109 2.96 -11.78 7.02
CA MET A 109 1.56 -11.47 7.22
C MET A 109 0.74 -12.76 7.28
N GLU A 110 -0.30 -12.78 8.10
CA GLU A 110 -1.31 -13.85 8.06
C GLU A 110 -1.97 -13.90 6.69
N GLN A 111 -2.41 -15.09 6.27
CA GLN A 111 -3.12 -15.24 5.01
C GLN A 111 -4.43 -14.43 5.03
N PRO A 112 -4.82 -13.84 3.88
CA PRO A 112 -6.06 -13.07 3.78
C PRO A 112 -7.28 -13.93 4.14
N PRO A 113 -8.16 -13.46 5.05
CA PRO A 113 -9.36 -14.20 5.42
C PRO A 113 -10.22 -14.52 4.19
N GLY A 114 -10.62 -15.79 4.05
CA GLY A 114 -11.42 -16.28 2.91
C GLY A 114 -10.61 -16.66 1.67
N PHE A 115 -9.27 -16.52 1.69
CA PHE A 115 -8.37 -16.86 0.60
C PHE A 115 -7.16 -17.69 1.09
N GLU A 116 -7.38 -18.50 2.12
CA GLU A 116 -6.35 -19.36 2.70
C GLU A 116 -6.03 -20.53 1.75
N VAL A 117 -4.77 -20.66 1.35
CA VAL A 117 -4.30 -21.70 0.44
C VAL A 117 -3.54 -22.75 1.26
N SER A 118 -4.20 -23.88 1.54
CA SER A 118 -3.64 -25.03 2.26
C SER A 118 -3.27 -24.77 3.74
N ASN A 119 -2.38 -25.61 4.30
CA ASN A 119 -2.03 -25.71 5.72
C ASN A 119 -1.95 -24.33 6.41
N LYS A 120 -2.75 -24.13 7.47
CA LYS A 120 -2.88 -22.87 8.22
C LYS A 120 -1.57 -22.33 8.83
N LYS A 121 -0.47 -23.10 8.71
CA LYS A 121 0.86 -22.75 9.18
C LYS A 121 1.65 -21.86 8.21
N LEU A 122 1.29 -21.85 6.92
CA LEU A 122 1.96 -21.00 5.94
C LEU A 122 1.55 -19.54 6.12
N VAL A 123 2.52 -18.64 5.94
CA VAL A 123 2.37 -17.20 6.08
C VAL A 123 2.77 -16.49 4.79
N CYS A 124 2.24 -15.29 4.58
CA CYS A 124 2.56 -14.44 3.43
C CYS A 124 3.80 -13.60 3.75
N LYS A 125 4.96 -13.92 3.16
CA LYS A 125 6.11 -13.00 3.14
C LYS A 125 5.83 -11.89 2.15
N LEU A 126 5.69 -10.65 2.61
CA LEU A 126 5.38 -9.50 1.76
C LEU A 126 6.61 -9.10 0.94
N ASN A 127 6.45 -9.05 -0.38
CA ASN A 127 7.45 -8.57 -1.34
C ASN A 127 7.22 -7.08 -1.69
N ARG A 128 5.97 -6.62 -1.54
CA ARG A 128 5.52 -5.25 -1.84
C ARG A 128 4.81 -4.64 -0.65
N ALA A 129 4.86 -3.32 -0.54
CA ALA A 129 4.16 -2.62 0.52
C ALA A 129 2.64 -2.75 0.39
N LEU A 130 1.97 -2.95 1.53
CA LEU A 130 0.51 -3.10 1.61
C LEU A 130 -0.07 -1.98 2.48
N TYR A 131 -1.34 -1.64 2.23
CA TYR A 131 -2.06 -0.68 3.06
C TYR A 131 -2.00 -1.07 4.54
N GLY A 132 -1.80 -0.08 5.42
CA GLY A 132 -1.83 -0.28 6.86
C GLY A 132 -0.50 -0.71 7.48
N LEU A 133 0.55 -1.01 6.69
CA LEU A 133 1.91 -1.09 7.24
C LEU A 133 2.42 0.32 7.62
N LYS A 134 3.20 0.43 8.69
CA LYS A 134 3.70 1.71 9.19
C LYS A 134 4.62 2.45 8.21
N GLN A 135 5.38 1.70 7.43
CA GLN A 135 6.32 2.20 6.43
C GLN A 135 5.75 2.19 5.00
N ALA A 136 4.49 1.77 4.80
CA ALA A 136 3.84 1.80 3.48
C ALA A 136 3.87 3.19 2.81
N PRO A 137 3.67 4.32 3.53
CA PRO A 137 3.69 5.65 2.91
C PRO A 137 5.02 6.05 2.27
N PHE A 138 6.14 5.44 2.66
CA PHE A 138 7.46 5.72 2.09
C PHE A 138 7.65 5.10 0.70
N ALA A 139 7.05 3.93 0.49
CA ALA A 139 7.36 3.08 -0.63
C ALA A 139 6.94 3.65 -2.02
N PRO A 140 5.82 4.40 -2.16
CA PRO A 140 5.44 5.07 -3.42
C PRO A 140 6.35 6.24 -3.83
N VAL A 141 7.03 6.88 -2.87
CA VAL A 141 7.73 8.16 -3.09
C VAL A 141 8.94 7.98 -4.02
N TRP A 142 9.59 6.83 -3.95
CA TRP A 142 10.74 6.49 -4.80
C TRP A 142 10.34 6.30 -6.27
N ILE A 143 9.12 5.84 -6.54
CA ILE A 143 8.66 5.59 -7.91
C ILE A 143 8.41 6.89 -8.66
N CYS A 144 7.81 7.89 -8.00
CA CYS A 144 7.62 9.20 -8.61
C CYS A 144 8.95 9.93 -8.88
N ALA A 145 10.01 9.64 -8.10
CA ALA A 145 11.34 10.24 -8.30
C ALA A 145 12.16 9.56 -9.41
N GLN A 146 11.82 8.35 -9.83
CA GLN A 146 12.53 7.59 -10.87
C GLN A 146 11.84 7.63 -12.25
N GLN A 147 10.66 8.25 -12.34
CA GLN A 147 9.88 8.39 -13.57
C GLN A 147 9.88 9.80 -14.16
N VAL A 148 10.75 10.67 -13.65
CA VAL A 148 11.08 12.02 -14.17
C VAL A 148 12.55 12.01 -14.55
#